data_AF-A0AA88L9Z0-F1
#
_entry.id   AF-A0AA88L9Z0-F1
#
_cell.length_a   1.000
_cell.length_b   1.000
_cell.length_c   1.000
_cell.angle_alpha   90.00
_cell.angle_beta   90.00
_cell.angle_gamma   90.00
#
_symmetry.space_group_name_H-M   'P 1'
#
loop_
_entity.id
_entity.type
_entity.pdbx_description
1 polymer ?
#
loop_
_entity_poly.entity_id
_entity_poly.type
_entity_poly.pdbx_seq_one_letter_code
_entity_poly.pdbx_strand_id
1 'polypeptide(L)'
;VVIETNQGAIGGAPRLALEYGDLVIDEGKPVNPDLSFDPQKKHLYVMTEKKVSKLRVQECGVYRTCGECLGARDPYCGWCSLENKCSLRTDCQDAVRDPLYWVPYRSGRCTTITAVTPHQIQRTTARTLGLVIDNLPALSGQFLCAFTALGKTLVTNATRTTNGVSCTTPRTDLIPHNPPGQQHFTAKLSVRMSSGPDFVTTNFTFFDCTTYTSCTACVSSSFPCDWCVDGHRCTHDTAENCRNDILVTGINRIGPSIRSGPSFCPRINGTAGSTEILVSSGTKKKINVKVDNIAQFIVHTRFVCQFNIEGRVSTVPANVISDTIYCDDMEFSYASRQPNITATFAVIWGGSKPLDNPDNVH
;
A
#
# COMPACT_ATOMS: atom_id res chain seq x y z
N VAL A 1 -16.44 -14.96 34.91
CA VAL A 1 -17.92 -14.88 34.88
C VAL A 1 -18.46 -13.60 35.50
N VAL A 2 -18.33 -12.49 34.76
CA VAL A 2 -19.20 -11.33 34.99
C VAL A 2 -20.31 -11.36 33.94
N ILE A 3 -21.55 -11.16 34.37
CA ILE A 3 -22.75 -11.45 33.59
C ILE A 3 -23.55 -10.15 33.37
N GLU A 4 -23.92 -9.87 32.13
CA GLU A 4 -24.86 -8.78 31.83
C GLU A 4 -26.29 -9.30 31.63
N THR A 5 -27.29 -8.66 32.24
CA THR A 5 -28.71 -8.96 32.03
C THR A 5 -29.34 -8.00 31.01
N ASN A 6 -29.91 -8.52 29.92
CA ASN A 6 -30.68 -7.70 28.97
C ASN A 6 -31.94 -7.10 29.64
N GLN A 7 -31.99 -5.78 29.80
CA GLN A 7 -33.23 -5.06 30.12
C GLN A 7 -33.96 -4.74 28.81
N GLY A 8 -34.92 -5.58 28.43
CA GLY A 8 -35.74 -5.36 27.23
C GLY A 8 -36.48 -6.60 26.76
N ALA A 9 -37.33 -7.19 27.60
CA ALA A 9 -38.31 -8.17 27.15
C ALA A 9 -39.66 -7.80 27.76
N ILE A 10 -40.49 -7.08 27.00
CA ILE A 10 -41.93 -7.03 27.26
C ILE A 10 -42.48 -8.37 26.75
N GLY A 11 -42.82 -9.26 27.67
CA GLY A 11 -43.39 -10.57 27.37
C GLY A 11 -42.45 -11.74 27.68
N GLY A 12 -42.47 -12.20 28.94
CA GLY A 12 -42.29 -13.61 29.34
C GLY A 12 -41.06 -14.43 28.90
N ALA A 13 -40.10 -13.89 28.16
CA ALA A 13 -38.91 -14.63 27.76
C ALA A 13 -37.84 -14.60 28.87
N PRO A 14 -37.11 -15.71 29.11
CA PRO A 14 -36.05 -15.74 30.11
C PRO A 14 -34.97 -14.70 29.77
N ARG A 15 -34.51 -13.97 30.79
CA ARG A 15 -33.39 -13.02 30.67
C ARG A 15 -32.13 -13.80 30.30
N LEU A 16 -31.79 -13.80 29.01
CA LEU A 16 -30.50 -14.29 28.54
C LEU A 16 -29.42 -13.37 29.11
N ALA A 17 -28.58 -13.95 29.94
CA ALA A 17 -27.49 -13.28 30.61
C ALA A 17 -26.19 -13.80 30.00
N LEU A 18 -25.39 -12.92 29.39
CA LEU A 18 -24.19 -13.30 28.65
C LEU A 18 -22.97 -13.02 29.52
N GLU A 19 -22.09 -14.01 29.65
CA GLU A 19 -20.76 -13.78 30.20
C GLU A 19 -19.95 -12.91 29.22
N TYR A 20 -19.41 -11.80 29.70
CA TYR A 20 -18.55 -10.93 28.90
C TYR A 20 -17.05 -11.10 29.19
N GLY A 21 -16.69 -11.86 30.24
CA GLY A 21 -15.30 -12.16 30.54
C GLY A 21 -15.06 -12.99 31.80
N ASP A 22 -13.88 -13.58 31.83
CA ASP A 22 -13.31 -14.34 32.94
C ASP A 22 -11.88 -13.88 33.25
N LEU A 23 -11.45 -14.10 34.48
CA LEU A 23 -10.12 -13.74 34.95
C LEU A 23 -9.64 -14.77 35.98
N VAL A 24 -8.44 -15.31 35.76
CA VAL A 24 -7.79 -16.23 36.69
C VAL A 24 -7.17 -15.42 37.84
N ILE A 25 -7.61 -15.67 39.07
CA ILE A 25 -7.16 -14.93 40.28
C ILE A 25 -6.01 -15.64 41.00
N ASP A 26 -6.10 -16.96 41.06
CA ASP A 26 -5.15 -17.86 41.72
C ASP A 26 -5.30 -19.26 41.11
N GLU A 27 -4.24 -19.74 40.47
CA GLU A 27 -4.30 -20.90 39.58
C GLU A 27 -4.56 -22.20 40.38
N GLY A 28 -5.61 -22.93 40.00
CA GLY A 28 -6.02 -24.16 40.68
C GLY A 28 -6.59 -23.97 42.09
N LYS A 29 -6.88 -22.72 42.51
CA LYS A 29 -7.46 -22.42 43.83
C LYS A 29 -8.91 -21.92 43.70
N PRO A 30 -9.84 -22.45 44.51
CA PRO A 30 -11.23 -22.00 44.48
C PRO A 30 -11.37 -20.58 45.06
N VAL A 31 -12.28 -19.81 44.46
CA VAL A 31 -12.67 -18.48 44.95
C VAL A 31 -13.68 -18.66 46.09
N ASN A 32 -13.48 -17.94 47.19
CA ASN A 32 -14.39 -17.90 48.33
C ASN A 32 -15.69 -17.14 47.94
N PRO A 33 -16.89 -17.62 48.35
CA PRO A 33 -18.16 -16.92 48.10
C PRO A 33 -18.25 -15.51 48.71
N ASP A 34 -17.46 -15.20 49.73
CA ASP A 34 -17.43 -13.88 50.38
C ASP A 34 -16.72 -12.85 49.50
N LEU A 35 -17.48 -12.25 48.58
CA LEU A 35 -17.03 -11.19 47.68
C LEU A 35 -17.58 -9.84 48.15
N SER A 36 -16.74 -8.80 48.19
CA SER A 36 -17.17 -7.46 48.58
C SER A 36 -16.66 -6.41 47.62
N PHE A 37 -17.53 -5.47 47.23
CA PHE A 37 -17.11 -4.28 46.51
C PHE A 37 -16.44 -3.27 47.46
N ASP A 38 -15.58 -2.42 46.92
CA ASP A 38 -15.19 -1.19 47.59
C ASP A 38 -16.38 -0.19 47.65
N PRO A 39 -16.34 0.83 48.53
CA PRO A 39 -17.47 1.76 48.70
C PRO A 39 -17.91 2.47 47.41
N GLN A 40 -16.99 2.62 46.46
CA GLN A 40 -17.23 3.28 45.16
C GLN A 40 -17.67 2.31 44.06
N LYS A 41 -17.72 0.99 44.36
CA LYS A 41 -17.99 -0.10 43.41
C LYS A 41 -17.05 -0.12 42.20
N LYS A 42 -15.83 0.39 42.36
CA LYS A 42 -14.76 0.37 41.35
C LYS A 42 -13.91 -0.87 41.43
N HIS A 43 -13.82 -1.47 42.62
CA HIS A 43 -13.05 -2.67 42.85
C HIS A 43 -13.87 -3.75 43.53
N LEU A 44 -13.55 -4.99 43.21
CA LEU A 44 -14.05 -6.20 43.87
C LEU A 44 -12.91 -6.83 44.66
N TYR A 45 -13.09 -7.02 45.96
CA TYR A 45 -12.19 -7.81 46.79
C TYR A 45 -12.59 -9.27 46.65
N VAL A 46 -11.66 -10.08 46.15
CA VAL A 46 -11.81 -11.52 45.92
C VAL A 46 -10.82 -12.26 46.78
N MET A 47 -11.28 -13.28 47.50
CA MET A 47 -10.46 -14.05 48.43
C MET A 47 -10.31 -15.50 47.96
N THR A 48 -9.11 -16.04 48.09
CA THR A 48 -8.84 -17.48 48.09
C THR A 48 -8.39 -17.90 49.48
N GLU A 49 -8.08 -19.17 49.68
CA GLU A 49 -7.65 -19.70 50.99
C GLU A 49 -6.52 -18.89 51.64
N LYS A 50 -5.59 -18.34 50.84
CA LYS A 50 -4.36 -17.71 51.34
C LYS A 50 -4.08 -16.33 50.77
N LYS A 51 -4.98 -15.77 49.96
CA LYS A 51 -4.73 -14.52 49.22
C LYS A 51 -6.00 -13.69 49.13
N VAL A 52 -5.85 -12.38 49.35
CA VAL A 52 -6.87 -11.37 49.04
C VAL A 52 -6.39 -10.58 47.84
N SER A 53 -7.20 -10.54 46.78
CA SER A 53 -6.92 -9.81 45.54
C SER A 53 -7.93 -8.69 45.36
N LYS A 54 -7.45 -7.48 45.08
CA LYS A 54 -8.29 -6.32 44.74
C LYS A 54 -8.35 -6.17 43.23
N LEU A 55 -9.50 -6.47 42.63
CA LEU A 55 -9.69 -6.46 41.18
C LEU A 55 -10.45 -5.23 40.75
N ARG A 56 -10.13 -4.67 39.58
CA ARG A 56 -10.96 -3.65 38.96
C ARG A 56 -12.21 -4.30 38.38
N VAL A 57 -13.35 -3.66 38.58
CA VAL A 57 -14.64 -4.16 38.02
C VAL A 57 -14.69 -3.99 36.51
N GLN A 58 -14.00 -2.95 36.01
CA GLN A 58 -14.01 -2.56 34.61
C GLN A 58 -12.59 -2.19 34.18
N GLU A 59 -12.15 -2.71 33.05
CA GLU A 59 -10.80 -2.49 32.53
C GLU A 59 -10.81 -2.31 31.01
N CYS A 60 -11.57 -1.33 30.53
CA CYS A 60 -11.75 -1.09 29.09
C CYS A 60 -10.44 -0.85 28.32
N GLY A 61 -9.40 -0.36 28.98
CA GLY A 61 -8.10 -0.07 28.36
C GLY A 61 -7.34 -1.29 27.81
N VAL A 62 -7.80 -2.52 28.10
CA VAL A 62 -7.27 -3.74 27.47
C VAL A 62 -7.58 -3.80 25.99
N TYR A 63 -8.71 -3.21 25.55
CA TYR A 63 -9.12 -3.16 24.15
C TYR A 63 -8.47 -1.97 23.45
N ARG A 64 -7.64 -2.25 22.45
CA ARG A 64 -6.82 -1.23 21.78
C ARG A 64 -7.46 -0.66 20.54
N THR A 65 -8.39 -1.41 19.94
CA THR A 65 -9.10 -0.98 18.73
C THR A 65 -10.60 -0.85 18.99
N CYS A 66 -11.27 -0.03 18.18
CA CYS A 66 -12.73 0.09 18.27
C CYS A 66 -13.43 -1.26 18.06
N GLY A 67 -12.93 -2.07 17.12
CA GLY A 67 -13.46 -3.40 16.86
C GLY A 67 -13.36 -4.32 18.07
N GLU A 68 -12.23 -4.35 18.77
CA GLU A 68 -12.06 -5.09 20.03
C GLU A 68 -12.99 -4.56 21.12
N CYS A 69 -13.05 -3.24 21.30
CA CYS A 69 -13.84 -2.59 22.34
C CYS A 69 -15.33 -2.90 22.23
N LEU A 70 -15.90 -2.76 21.02
CA LEU A 70 -17.31 -3.07 20.78
C LEU A 70 -17.54 -4.58 20.66
N GLY A 71 -16.56 -5.34 20.19
CA GLY A 71 -16.62 -6.79 20.05
C GLY A 71 -16.64 -7.53 21.39
N ALA A 72 -16.01 -6.96 22.42
CA ALA A 72 -15.99 -7.49 23.78
C ALA A 72 -17.37 -7.55 24.44
N ARG A 73 -18.31 -6.70 23.99
CA ARG A 73 -19.66 -6.58 24.56
C ARG A 73 -19.66 -6.33 26.08
N ASP A 74 -18.60 -5.68 26.57
CA ASP A 74 -18.52 -5.26 27.97
C ASP A 74 -19.45 -4.05 28.19
N PRO A 75 -20.44 -4.13 29.10
CA PRO A 75 -21.40 -3.06 29.35
C PRO A 75 -20.79 -1.77 29.89
N TYR A 76 -19.62 -1.84 30.52
CA TYR A 76 -18.94 -0.67 31.05
C TYR A 76 -18.18 0.08 29.96
N CYS A 77 -17.85 -0.59 28.86
CA CYS A 77 -16.91 -0.12 27.87
C CYS A 77 -17.59 0.45 26.62
N GLY A 78 -16.97 1.49 26.09
CA GLY A 78 -17.31 2.07 24.80
C GLY A 78 -16.11 2.77 24.21
N TRP A 79 -16.19 3.00 22.91
CA TRP A 79 -15.12 3.60 22.14
C TRP A 79 -15.21 5.12 22.21
N CYS A 80 -14.19 5.76 22.78
CA CYS A 80 -14.03 7.20 22.77
C CYS A 80 -13.39 7.63 21.44
N SER A 81 -14.22 7.99 20.46
CA SER A 81 -13.81 8.15 19.06
C SER A 81 -12.64 9.11 18.90
N LEU A 82 -12.70 10.30 19.49
CA LEU A 82 -11.68 11.35 19.32
C LEU A 82 -10.39 11.10 20.08
N GLU A 83 -10.45 10.33 21.15
CA GLU A 83 -9.28 9.98 21.97
C GLU A 83 -8.67 8.64 21.53
N ASN A 84 -9.27 7.97 20.53
CA ASN A 84 -8.80 6.71 19.97
C ASN A 84 -8.53 5.64 21.06
N LYS A 85 -9.46 5.50 22.01
CA LYS A 85 -9.31 4.60 23.16
C LYS A 85 -10.64 3.96 23.55
N CYS A 86 -10.59 2.75 24.10
CA CYS A 86 -11.71 2.14 24.78
C CYS A 86 -11.73 2.59 26.25
N SER A 87 -12.85 3.16 26.71
CA SER A 87 -12.95 3.72 28.06
C SER A 87 -14.37 3.65 28.61
N LEU A 88 -14.51 3.97 29.90
CA LEU A 88 -15.80 4.36 30.45
C LEU A 88 -16.35 5.60 29.76
N ARG A 89 -17.67 5.75 29.81
CA ARG A 89 -18.36 6.96 29.37
C ARG A 89 -17.93 8.21 30.13
N THR A 90 -17.64 8.09 31.42
CA THR A 90 -17.17 9.20 32.27
C THR A 90 -15.75 9.67 31.94
N ASP A 91 -14.96 8.78 31.33
CA ASP A 91 -13.53 9.00 31.08
C ASP A 91 -13.27 9.42 29.62
N CYS A 92 -14.35 9.65 28.86
CA CYS A 92 -14.34 10.15 27.50
C CYS A 92 -14.84 11.60 27.48
N GLN A 93 -13.99 12.51 27.02
CA GLN A 93 -14.33 13.92 27.00
C GLN A 93 -15.54 14.17 26.09
N ASP A 94 -16.46 15.03 26.54
CA ASP A 94 -17.65 15.44 25.77
C ASP A 94 -18.61 14.30 25.35
N ALA A 95 -18.52 13.12 25.96
CA ALA A 95 -19.38 11.95 25.73
C ALA A 95 -20.90 12.18 25.95
N VAL A 96 -21.28 13.34 26.48
CA VAL A 96 -22.68 13.75 26.68
C VAL A 96 -23.22 14.55 25.49
N ARG A 97 -22.33 15.18 24.69
CA ARG A 97 -22.73 16.10 23.63
C ARG A 97 -23.23 15.40 22.37
N ASP A 98 -22.62 14.27 22.03
CA ASP A 98 -22.93 13.53 20.79
C ASP A 98 -22.76 12.02 21.07
N PRO A 99 -23.76 11.18 20.72
CA PRO A 99 -23.67 9.72 20.84
C PRO A 99 -22.48 9.09 20.11
N LEU A 100 -21.90 9.77 19.12
CA LEU A 100 -20.74 9.30 18.35
C LEU A 100 -19.40 9.62 19.03
N TYR A 101 -19.37 10.41 20.10
CA TYR A 101 -18.14 10.70 20.85
C TYR A 101 -17.74 9.50 21.71
N TRP A 102 -18.72 8.88 22.37
CA TRP A 102 -18.54 7.64 23.12
C TRP A 102 -19.54 6.59 22.62
N VAL A 103 -19.02 5.59 21.94
CA VAL A 103 -19.80 4.62 21.17
C VAL A 103 -19.88 3.30 21.96
N PRO A 104 -21.05 2.89 22.49
CA PRO A 104 -21.21 1.61 23.17
C PRO A 104 -21.43 0.46 22.17
N TYR A 105 -21.19 -0.77 22.60
CA TYR A 105 -21.34 -1.95 21.74
C TYR A 105 -22.77 -2.16 21.20
N ARG A 106 -23.80 -1.71 21.94
CA ARG A 106 -25.23 -1.98 21.64
C ARG A 106 -25.77 -1.16 20.46
N SER A 107 -25.26 0.04 20.26
CA SER A 107 -25.81 1.01 19.29
C SER A 107 -24.76 1.55 18.33
N GLY A 108 -23.53 1.07 18.44
CA GLY A 108 -22.36 1.73 17.91
C GLY A 108 -21.75 1.08 16.69
N ARG A 109 -21.33 1.91 15.73
CA ARG A 109 -20.38 1.55 14.68
C ARG A 109 -19.17 2.46 14.79
N CYS A 110 -18.00 1.88 14.57
CA CYS A 110 -16.74 2.62 14.63
C CYS A 110 -16.70 3.73 13.58
N THR A 111 -16.10 4.87 13.94
CA THR A 111 -15.72 5.88 12.95
C THR A 111 -14.67 5.27 12.03
N THR A 112 -14.90 5.27 10.72
CA THR A 112 -14.01 4.62 9.75
C THR A 112 -13.93 5.43 8.46
N ILE A 113 -12.74 5.49 7.86
CA ILE A 113 -12.57 6.04 6.51
C ILE A 113 -13.00 4.95 5.52
N THR A 114 -14.08 5.19 4.80
CA THR A 114 -14.67 4.22 3.85
C THR A 114 -14.16 4.42 2.43
N ALA A 115 -13.78 5.63 2.06
CA ALA A 115 -13.21 5.94 0.76
C ALA A 115 -12.22 7.10 0.82
N VAL A 116 -11.19 7.03 -0.03
CA VAL A 116 -10.26 8.13 -0.30
C VAL A 116 -10.17 8.33 -1.80
N THR A 117 -10.40 9.55 -2.26
CA THR A 117 -10.41 9.87 -3.70
C THR A 117 -9.49 11.07 -3.98
N PRO A 118 -8.42 10.90 -4.78
CA PRO A 118 -7.84 9.62 -5.21
C PRO A 118 -7.21 8.85 -4.03
N HIS A 119 -7.11 7.52 -4.08
CA HIS A 119 -6.48 6.69 -3.04
C HIS A 119 -4.97 6.51 -3.22
N GLN A 120 -4.44 6.91 -4.37
CA GLN A 120 -3.03 6.83 -4.72
C GLN A 120 -2.65 7.98 -5.64
N ILE A 121 -1.42 8.46 -5.54
CA ILE A 121 -0.89 9.54 -6.40
C ILE A 121 0.58 9.35 -6.75
N GLN A 122 1.00 9.97 -7.85
CA GLN A 122 2.41 10.19 -8.13
C GLN A 122 3.00 11.11 -7.06
N ARG A 123 4.16 10.72 -6.52
CA ARG A 123 4.88 11.44 -5.44
C ARG A 123 5.20 12.90 -5.77
N THR A 124 5.42 13.22 -7.04
CA THR A 124 5.74 14.57 -7.53
C THR A 124 4.51 15.43 -7.82
N THR A 125 3.30 14.95 -7.55
CA THR A 125 2.06 15.68 -7.82
C THR A 125 1.38 16.10 -6.52
N ALA A 126 0.89 17.34 -6.46
CA ALA A 126 0.03 17.80 -5.38
C ALA A 126 -1.45 17.67 -5.77
N ARG A 127 -2.29 17.10 -4.89
CA ARG A 127 -3.73 16.96 -5.10
C ARG A 127 -4.51 17.22 -3.82
N THR A 128 -5.77 17.62 -3.99
CA THR A 128 -6.75 17.61 -2.89
C THR A 128 -7.41 16.24 -2.85
N LEU A 129 -7.40 15.62 -1.68
CA LEU A 129 -8.02 14.33 -1.39
C LEU A 129 -9.38 14.55 -0.75
N GLY A 130 -10.39 13.83 -1.23
CA GLY A 130 -11.67 13.69 -0.55
C GLY A 130 -11.70 12.40 0.26
N LEU A 131 -11.93 12.50 1.56
CA LEU A 131 -12.08 11.36 2.47
C LEU A 131 -13.56 11.25 2.88
N VAL A 132 -14.15 10.08 2.66
CA VAL A 132 -15.48 9.74 3.17
C VAL A 132 -15.30 9.01 4.50
N ILE A 133 -15.95 9.52 5.55
CA ILE A 133 -15.81 9.02 6.92
C ILE A 133 -17.19 8.73 7.49
N ASP A 134 -17.45 7.46 7.74
CA ASP A 134 -18.68 7.02 8.39
C ASP A 134 -18.61 7.27 9.89
N ASN A 135 -19.76 7.60 10.50
CA ASN A 135 -19.90 7.88 11.93
C ASN A 135 -18.93 8.97 12.41
N LEU A 136 -18.66 9.98 11.57
CA LEU A 136 -17.87 11.13 11.94
C LEU A 136 -18.70 12.03 12.88
N PRO A 137 -18.27 12.24 14.14
CA PRO A 137 -19.03 13.05 15.07
C PRO A 137 -19.16 14.53 14.64
N ALA A 138 -20.10 15.26 15.23
CA ALA A 138 -20.27 16.68 15.00
C ALA A 138 -19.20 17.50 15.73
N LEU A 139 -18.01 17.61 15.13
CA LEU A 139 -16.85 18.26 15.74
C LEU A 139 -16.77 19.75 15.39
N SER A 140 -16.55 20.58 16.41
CA SER A 140 -16.14 21.98 16.26
C SER A 140 -14.62 22.09 16.37
N GLY A 141 -13.96 22.65 15.36
CA GLY A 141 -12.52 22.90 15.39
C GLY A 141 -11.84 22.65 14.04
N GLN A 142 -10.51 22.72 14.04
CA GLN A 142 -9.69 22.52 12.86
C GLN A 142 -9.31 21.04 12.73
N PHE A 143 -9.66 20.46 11.59
CA PHE A 143 -9.23 19.12 11.20
C PHE A 143 -7.86 19.18 10.53
N LEU A 144 -7.08 18.12 10.74
CA LEU A 144 -5.78 17.92 10.13
C LEU A 144 -5.71 16.50 9.53
N CYS A 145 -5.14 16.38 8.34
CA CYS A 145 -4.72 15.10 7.80
C CYS A 145 -3.23 14.90 8.12
N ALA A 146 -2.88 13.73 8.63
CA ALA A 146 -1.50 13.34 8.87
C ALA A 146 -1.12 12.14 7.99
N PHE A 147 0.04 12.24 7.34
CA PHE A 147 0.61 11.21 6.48
C PHE A 147 1.87 10.70 7.17
N THR A 148 1.81 9.49 7.73
CA THR A 148 2.93 8.87 8.42
C THR A 148 3.53 7.76 7.57
N ALA A 149 4.79 7.93 7.17
CA ALA A 149 5.55 6.94 6.42
C ALA A 149 7.04 7.04 6.76
N LEU A 150 7.74 5.89 6.82
CA LEU A 150 9.19 5.83 7.00
C LEU A 150 9.70 6.67 8.19
N GLY A 151 8.97 6.66 9.31
CA GLY A 151 9.31 7.40 10.52
C GLY A 151 9.04 8.92 10.46
N LYS A 152 8.49 9.44 9.36
CA LYS A 152 8.15 10.86 9.19
C LYS A 152 6.63 11.04 9.17
N THR A 153 6.14 12.06 9.86
CA THR A 153 4.72 12.46 9.83
C THR A 153 4.60 13.85 9.23
N LEU A 154 3.88 13.96 8.12
CA LEU A 154 3.58 15.23 7.45
C LEU A 154 2.12 15.60 7.68
N VAL A 155 1.85 16.86 7.98
CA VAL A 155 0.52 17.31 8.41
C VAL A 155 0.01 18.38 7.46
N THR A 156 -1.26 18.30 7.12
CA THR A 156 -1.93 19.25 6.23
C THR A 156 -3.27 19.66 6.82
N ASN A 157 -3.71 20.87 6.50
CA ASN A 157 -5.01 21.35 6.92
C ASN A 157 -6.11 20.57 6.20
N ALA A 158 -7.16 20.23 6.94
CA ALA A 158 -8.34 19.58 6.40
C ALA A 158 -9.59 20.44 6.65
N THR A 159 -10.50 20.43 5.69
CA THR A 159 -11.81 21.06 5.80
C THR A 159 -12.89 20.00 5.94
N ARG A 160 -13.88 20.23 6.80
CA ARG A 160 -15.02 19.32 6.94
C ARG A 160 -15.88 19.37 5.68
N THR A 161 -16.21 18.21 5.14
CA THR A 161 -17.16 18.07 4.03
C THR A 161 -18.48 17.51 4.56
N THR A 162 -19.48 17.32 3.69
CA THR A 162 -20.77 16.75 4.08
C THR A 162 -20.64 15.34 4.64
N ASN A 163 -19.73 14.53 4.09
CA ASN A 163 -19.60 13.09 4.37
C ASN A 163 -18.21 12.71 4.91
N GLY A 164 -17.41 13.68 5.38
CA GLY A 164 -16.07 13.41 5.88
C GLY A 164 -15.18 14.66 5.91
N VAL A 165 -13.99 14.57 5.31
CA VAL A 165 -13.02 15.69 5.26
C VAL A 165 -12.35 15.79 3.89
N SER A 166 -11.84 16.97 3.57
CA SER A 166 -11.05 17.24 2.37
C SER A 166 -9.71 17.83 2.79
N CYS A 167 -8.59 17.27 2.33
CA CYS A 167 -7.26 17.77 2.66
C CYS A 167 -6.31 17.70 1.47
N THR A 168 -5.32 18.59 1.43
CA THR A 168 -4.30 18.56 0.39
C THR A 168 -3.21 17.55 0.74
N THR A 169 -2.58 16.97 -0.27
CA THR A 169 -1.38 16.16 -0.08
C THR A 169 -0.24 17.04 0.45
N PRO A 170 0.73 16.47 1.20
CA PRO A 170 1.89 17.22 1.66
C PRO A 170 2.69 17.81 0.49
N ARG A 171 3.52 18.80 0.78
CA ARG A 171 4.45 19.34 -0.22
C ARG A 171 5.41 18.26 -0.70
N THR A 172 5.62 18.19 -2.01
CA THR A 172 6.36 17.13 -2.69
C THR A 172 7.82 17.04 -2.28
N ASP A 173 8.44 18.17 -1.92
CA ASP A 173 9.82 18.25 -1.41
C ASP A 173 10.02 17.60 -0.04
N LEU A 174 8.94 17.48 0.75
CA LEU A 174 8.98 16.87 2.08
C LEU A 174 8.61 15.39 2.06
N ILE A 175 8.04 14.89 0.96
CA ILE A 175 7.62 13.50 0.84
C ILE A 175 8.87 12.59 0.84
N PRO A 176 8.90 11.54 1.69
CA PRO A 176 10.02 10.60 1.71
C PRO A 176 10.30 10.00 0.31
N HIS A 177 11.56 9.66 0.08
CA HIS A 177 11.93 8.90 -1.12
C HIS A 177 11.53 7.44 -0.95
N ASN A 178 11.26 6.78 -2.07
CA ASN A 178 10.98 5.35 -2.07
C ASN A 178 12.18 4.58 -1.52
N PRO A 179 11.95 3.49 -0.77
CA PRO A 179 13.03 2.57 -0.41
C PRO A 179 13.77 2.04 -1.65
N PRO A 180 15.07 1.67 -1.53
CA PRO A 180 15.82 1.14 -2.66
C PRO A 180 15.12 -0.05 -3.32
N GLY A 181 14.97 0.00 -4.64
CA GLY A 181 14.30 -1.05 -5.42
C GLY A 181 12.76 -1.03 -5.39
N GLN A 182 12.14 -0.08 -4.68
CA GLN A 182 10.68 0.07 -4.63
C GLN A 182 10.19 1.24 -5.49
N GLN A 183 9.10 1.02 -6.23
CA GLN A 183 8.47 2.01 -7.11
C GLN A 183 7.35 2.80 -6.42
N HIS A 184 7.00 2.40 -5.19
CA HIS A 184 5.98 3.04 -4.38
C HIS A 184 6.25 2.82 -2.89
N PHE A 185 5.56 3.58 -2.04
CA PHE A 185 5.42 3.28 -0.63
C PHE A 185 4.01 3.65 -0.14
N THR A 186 3.56 2.97 0.90
CA THR A 186 2.25 3.23 1.51
C THR A 186 2.42 4.00 2.81
N ALA A 187 1.76 5.15 2.88
CA ALA A 187 1.64 5.96 4.08
C ALA A 187 0.37 5.60 4.85
N LYS A 188 0.46 5.69 6.18
CA LYS A 188 -0.71 5.73 7.05
C LYS A 188 -1.29 7.15 6.97
N LEU A 189 -2.42 7.30 6.28
CA LEU A 189 -3.22 8.52 6.24
C LEU A 189 -4.19 8.51 7.41
N SER A 190 -4.10 9.51 8.27
CA SER A 190 -4.98 9.66 9.42
C SER A 190 -5.64 11.03 9.48
N VAL A 191 -6.76 11.09 10.18
CA VAL A 191 -7.44 12.34 10.51
C VAL A 191 -7.38 12.57 12.01
N ARG A 192 -7.07 13.81 12.38
CA ARG A 192 -6.96 14.26 13.77
C ARG A 192 -7.46 15.68 13.93
N MET A 193 -7.77 16.05 15.16
CA MET A 193 -8.03 17.44 15.53
C MET A 193 -6.70 18.16 15.83
N SER A 194 -6.73 19.50 15.96
CA SER A 194 -5.55 20.29 16.35
C SER A 194 -4.95 19.86 17.70
N SER A 195 -5.77 19.29 18.57
CA SER A 195 -5.39 18.69 19.84
C SER A 195 -5.98 17.28 19.95
N GLY A 196 -5.17 16.32 20.38
CA GLY A 196 -5.57 14.92 20.50
C GLY A 196 -4.88 13.99 19.50
N PRO A 197 -5.14 12.67 19.60
CA PRO A 197 -4.54 11.67 18.74
C PRO A 197 -5.24 11.58 17.38
N ASP A 198 -4.66 10.75 16.51
CA ASP A 198 -5.31 10.29 15.29
C ASP A 198 -6.51 9.40 15.66
N PHE A 199 -7.71 9.74 15.17
CA PHE A 199 -8.94 9.01 15.52
C PHE A 199 -9.43 8.06 14.42
N VAL A 200 -9.05 8.30 13.17
CA VAL A 200 -9.25 7.35 12.06
C VAL A 200 -8.04 7.30 11.16
N THR A 201 -7.81 6.13 10.56
CA THR A 201 -6.61 5.86 9.77
C THR A 201 -6.93 4.94 8.60
N THR A 202 -6.24 5.12 7.48
CA THR A 202 -6.31 4.26 6.30
C THR A 202 -4.97 4.27 5.57
N ASN A 203 -4.84 3.42 4.56
CA ASN A 203 -3.65 3.37 3.72
C ASN A 203 -3.79 4.33 2.54
N PHE A 204 -2.71 5.04 2.23
CA PHE A 204 -2.60 5.92 1.08
C PHE A 204 -1.27 5.71 0.38
N THR A 205 -1.27 5.51 -0.94
CA THR A 205 -0.07 5.09 -1.66
C THR A 205 0.53 6.23 -2.49
N PHE A 206 1.82 6.47 -2.30
CA PHE A 206 2.62 7.31 -3.19
C PHE A 206 3.41 6.40 -4.13
N PHE A 207 3.25 6.57 -5.43
CA PHE A 207 4.03 5.86 -6.45
C PHE A 207 4.93 6.82 -7.23
N ASP A 208 5.91 6.27 -7.94
CA ASP A 208 6.81 7.03 -8.80
C ASP A 208 7.02 6.33 -10.14
N CYS A 209 6.27 6.76 -11.16
CA CYS A 209 6.40 6.20 -12.51
C CYS A 209 7.82 6.32 -13.07
N THR A 210 8.57 7.35 -12.68
CA THR A 210 9.92 7.59 -13.24
C THR A 210 10.95 6.52 -12.84
N THR A 211 10.61 5.68 -11.86
CA THR A 211 11.47 4.58 -11.41
C THR A 211 11.46 3.36 -12.34
N TYR A 212 10.47 3.26 -13.24
CA TYR A 212 10.44 2.19 -14.25
C TYR A 212 11.34 2.53 -15.43
N THR A 213 12.26 1.62 -15.74
CA THR A 213 13.26 1.78 -16.81
C THR A 213 12.93 1.01 -18.09
N SER A 214 11.88 0.21 -18.08
CA SER A 214 11.41 -0.56 -19.24
C SER A 214 9.93 -0.30 -19.51
N CYS A 215 9.54 -0.37 -20.77
CA CYS A 215 8.15 -0.12 -21.19
C CYS A 215 7.21 -1.12 -20.53
N THR A 216 7.57 -2.41 -20.58
CA THR A 216 6.80 -3.54 -20.08
C THR A 216 6.56 -3.40 -18.59
N ALA A 217 7.58 -3.07 -17.79
CA ALA A 217 7.40 -2.87 -16.36
C ALA A 217 6.53 -1.64 -16.05
N CYS A 218 6.72 -0.54 -16.79
CA CYS A 218 5.92 0.67 -16.64
C CYS A 218 4.43 0.42 -16.89
N VAL A 219 4.09 -0.15 -18.05
CA VAL A 219 2.69 -0.29 -18.50
C VAL A 219 1.98 -1.49 -17.88
N SER A 220 2.72 -2.44 -17.31
CA SER A 220 2.18 -3.56 -16.53
C SER A 220 2.10 -3.24 -15.03
N SER A 221 2.58 -2.07 -14.59
CA SER A 221 2.55 -1.69 -13.18
C SER A 221 1.11 -1.57 -12.66
N SER A 222 0.94 -1.71 -11.34
CA SER A 222 -0.34 -1.47 -10.67
C SER A 222 -0.77 0.00 -10.65
N PHE A 223 0.05 0.90 -11.20
CA PHE A 223 -0.15 2.35 -11.17
C PHE A 223 -0.54 2.87 -12.55
N PRO A 224 -1.23 4.02 -12.64
CA PRO A 224 -1.62 4.62 -13.91
C PRO A 224 -0.42 5.34 -14.57
N CYS A 225 0.61 4.57 -14.90
CA CYS A 225 1.81 5.02 -15.57
C CYS A 225 1.76 4.67 -17.07
N ASP A 226 2.37 5.50 -17.90
CA ASP A 226 2.44 5.31 -19.34
C ASP A 226 3.87 5.49 -19.84
N TRP A 227 4.15 4.94 -21.01
CA TRP A 227 5.48 4.94 -21.61
C TRP A 227 5.54 5.82 -22.85
N CYS A 228 6.50 6.75 -22.88
CA CYS A 228 6.86 7.49 -24.10
C CYS A 228 7.94 6.67 -24.84
N VAL A 229 7.63 6.19 -26.06
CA VAL A 229 8.52 5.28 -26.79
C VAL A 229 9.82 5.95 -27.22
N ASP A 230 9.73 7.11 -27.87
CA ASP A 230 10.91 7.88 -28.26
C ASP A 230 11.61 8.51 -27.05
N GLY A 231 10.85 9.06 -26.10
CA GLY A 231 11.38 9.61 -24.87
C GLY A 231 12.06 8.59 -23.95
N HIS A 232 11.87 7.28 -24.22
CA HIS A 232 12.36 6.13 -23.48
C HIS A 232 12.19 6.32 -21.96
N ARG A 233 10.97 6.66 -21.55
CA ARG A 233 10.67 6.99 -20.16
C ARG A 233 9.25 6.63 -19.77
N CYS A 234 9.10 6.23 -18.52
CA CYS A 234 7.83 6.03 -17.88
C CYS A 234 7.38 7.34 -17.20
N THR A 235 6.11 7.71 -17.35
CA THR A 235 5.57 8.97 -16.82
C THR A 235 4.12 8.82 -16.36
N HIS A 236 3.72 9.72 -15.46
CA HIS A 236 2.33 9.95 -15.07
C HIS A 236 1.71 11.13 -15.84
N ASP A 237 2.55 12.00 -16.43
CA ASP A 237 2.13 13.18 -17.17
C ASP A 237 2.54 13.06 -18.65
N THR A 238 1.62 12.51 -19.43
CA THR A 238 1.79 12.28 -20.87
C THR A 238 1.71 13.56 -21.69
N ALA A 239 1.01 14.59 -21.20
CA ALA A 239 0.84 15.84 -21.93
C ALA A 239 2.14 16.66 -21.96
N GLU A 240 2.87 16.63 -20.84
CA GLU A 240 4.18 17.26 -20.73
C GLU A 240 5.30 16.41 -21.34
N ASN A 241 5.34 15.11 -21.04
CA ASN A 241 6.52 14.28 -21.31
C ASN A 241 6.48 13.47 -22.62
N CYS A 242 5.30 13.20 -23.17
CA CYS A 242 5.14 12.37 -24.37
C CYS A 242 4.59 13.15 -25.57
N ARG A 243 4.77 14.47 -25.62
CA ARG A 243 4.25 15.29 -26.72
C ARG A 243 4.95 14.92 -28.04
N ASN A 244 4.16 14.59 -29.06
CA ASN A 244 4.63 14.08 -30.36
C ASN A 244 5.36 12.73 -30.29
N ASP A 245 5.14 11.96 -29.23
CA ASP A 245 5.69 10.62 -29.08
C ASP A 245 4.61 9.55 -29.35
N ILE A 246 5.04 8.32 -29.65
CA ILE A 246 4.17 7.15 -29.55
C ILE A 246 3.97 6.83 -28.08
N LEU A 247 2.72 6.96 -27.63
CA LEU A 247 2.31 6.63 -26.28
C LEU A 247 1.87 5.16 -26.20
N VAL A 248 2.42 4.42 -25.23
CA VAL A 248 1.88 3.14 -24.78
C VAL A 248 1.30 3.34 -23.39
N THR A 249 -0.02 3.16 -23.26
CA THR A 249 -0.72 3.40 -22.00
C THR A 249 -0.65 2.19 -21.08
N GLY A 250 -0.58 2.44 -19.77
CA GLY A 250 -0.66 1.38 -18.77
C GLY A 250 -2.02 0.69 -18.72
N ILE A 251 -2.03 -0.58 -18.32
CA ILE A 251 -3.27 -1.39 -18.18
C ILE A 251 -4.22 -0.82 -17.11
N ASN A 252 -3.68 -0.09 -16.12
CA ASN A 252 -4.43 0.51 -15.03
C ASN A 252 -4.84 1.97 -15.29
N ARG A 253 -4.56 2.50 -16.49
CA ARG A 253 -5.05 3.83 -16.87
C ARG A 253 -6.52 3.74 -17.29
N ILE A 254 -7.34 4.62 -16.72
CA ILE A 254 -8.76 4.72 -17.08
C ILE A 254 -8.90 5.57 -18.35
N GLY A 255 -9.61 5.06 -19.35
CA GLY A 255 -9.95 5.77 -20.57
C GLY A 255 -9.72 4.93 -21.83
N PRO A 256 -10.21 5.39 -22.99
CA PRO A 256 -9.97 4.72 -24.26
C PRO A 256 -8.49 4.83 -24.64
N SER A 257 -7.89 3.72 -25.07
CA SER A 257 -6.54 3.69 -25.62
C SER A 257 -6.43 2.66 -26.75
N ILE A 258 -5.70 3.01 -27.80
CA ILE A 258 -5.43 2.15 -28.95
C ILE A 258 -4.22 1.25 -28.68
N ARG A 259 -3.29 1.69 -27.80
CA ARG A 259 -2.04 1.01 -27.48
C ARG A 259 -1.93 0.85 -25.98
N SER A 260 -2.60 -0.16 -25.42
CA SER A 260 -2.63 -0.40 -23.99
C SER A 260 -1.98 -1.72 -23.60
N GLY A 261 -1.08 -1.65 -22.62
CA GLY A 261 -0.40 -2.81 -22.05
C GLY A 261 0.88 -3.22 -22.77
N PRO A 262 1.55 -4.27 -22.25
CA PRO A 262 2.92 -4.62 -22.61
C PRO A 262 3.07 -5.21 -24.02
N SER A 263 1.98 -5.68 -24.64
CA SER A 263 1.99 -6.20 -26.01
C SER A 263 2.24 -5.12 -27.07
N PHE A 264 2.24 -3.83 -26.70
CA PHE A 264 2.56 -2.71 -27.59
C PHE A 264 3.95 -2.11 -27.33
N CYS A 265 4.71 -2.66 -26.38
CA CYS A 265 6.07 -2.22 -26.08
C CYS A 265 7.07 -2.69 -27.16
N PRO A 266 8.05 -1.84 -27.53
CA PRO A 266 9.19 -2.27 -28.34
C PRO A 266 10.03 -3.28 -27.56
N ARG A 267 9.99 -4.54 -27.98
CA ARG A 267 10.57 -5.64 -27.21
C ARG A 267 11.21 -6.69 -28.10
N ILE A 268 12.16 -7.40 -27.52
CA ILE A 268 12.72 -8.63 -28.04
C ILE A 268 11.69 -9.75 -27.79
N ASN A 269 11.47 -10.55 -28.82
CA ASN A 269 10.65 -11.74 -28.79
C ASN A 269 11.58 -12.95 -28.95
N GLY A 270 11.34 -14.01 -28.18
CA GLY A 270 12.19 -15.21 -28.19
C GLY A 270 12.47 -15.75 -29.60
N THR A 271 13.68 -16.27 -29.82
CA THR A 271 14.07 -16.87 -31.10
C THR A 271 13.45 -18.26 -31.25
N ALA A 272 12.47 -18.39 -32.14
CA ALA A 272 11.97 -19.69 -32.60
C ALA A 272 11.54 -20.66 -31.46
N GLY A 273 10.95 -20.12 -30.39
CA GLY A 273 10.44 -20.92 -29.26
C GLY A 273 11.45 -21.24 -28.17
N SER A 274 12.68 -20.71 -28.25
CA SER A 274 13.68 -20.75 -27.17
C SER A 274 14.06 -19.32 -26.73
N THR A 275 14.29 -19.15 -25.44
CA THR A 275 14.90 -17.95 -24.85
C THR A 275 16.41 -18.08 -24.71
N GLU A 276 16.95 -19.30 -24.87
CA GLU A 276 18.37 -19.57 -24.70
C GLU A 276 19.07 -19.67 -26.07
N ILE A 277 20.18 -18.94 -26.22
CA ILE A 277 21.01 -18.97 -27.42
C ILE A 277 22.37 -19.60 -27.08
N LEU A 278 22.49 -20.90 -27.38
CA LEU A 278 23.71 -21.65 -27.06
C LEU A 278 24.88 -21.26 -27.96
N VAL A 279 26.01 -20.88 -27.35
CA VAL A 279 27.26 -20.54 -28.05
C VAL A 279 28.45 -21.21 -27.37
N SER A 280 29.32 -21.85 -28.16
CA SER A 280 30.54 -22.48 -27.63
C SER A 280 31.59 -21.43 -27.28
N SER A 281 32.28 -21.61 -26.15
CA SER A 281 33.38 -20.73 -25.74
C SER A 281 34.51 -20.73 -26.79
N GLY A 282 35.08 -19.56 -27.05
CA GLY A 282 36.13 -19.33 -28.04
C GLY A 282 35.64 -19.25 -29.49
N THR A 283 34.32 -19.27 -29.73
CA THR A 283 33.76 -19.19 -31.09
C THR A 283 33.19 -17.82 -31.40
N LYS A 284 33.30 -17.41 -32.68
CA LYS A 284 32.60 -16.25 -33.21
C LYS A 284 31.23 -16.67 -33.72
N LYS A 285 30.19 -15.95 -33.32
CA LYS A 285 28.82 -16.23 -33.73
C LYS A 285 28.04 -14.94 -33.95
N LYS A 286 27.23 -14.92 -35.01
CA LYS A 286 26.18 -13.90 -35.21
C LYS A 286 24.93 -14.30 -34.45
N ILE A 287 24.39 -13.37 -33.68
CA ILE A 287 23.14 -13.54 -32.96
C ILE A 287 22.04 -12.83 -33.75
N ASN A 288 20.91 -13.49 -33.93
CA ASN A 288 19.70 -12.87 -34.45
C ASN A 288 18.57 -13.02 -33.44
N VAL A 289 17.70 -12.02 -33.34
CA VAL A 289 16.54 -12.05 -32.44
C VAL A 289 15.34 -11.41 -33.09
N LYS A 290 14.14 -11.96 -32.85
CA LYS A 290 12.90 -11.35 -33.29
C LYS A 290 12.54 -10.16 -32.40
N VAL A 291 11.84 -9.19 -32.96
CA VAL A 291 11.39 -7.99 -32.26
C VAL A 291 9.95 -7.65 -32.61
N ASP A 292 9.20 -7.17 -31.63
CA ASP A 292 7.82 -6.71 -31.79
C ASP A 292 7.74 -5.19 -31.61
N ASN A 293 6.74 -4.56 -32.25
CA ASN A 293 6.35 -3.15 -32.08
C ASN A 293 7.46 -2.11 -32.31
N ILE A 294 8.43 -2.41 -33.18
CA ILE A 294 9.45 -1.44 -33.56
C ILE A 294 8.83 -0.40 -34.50
N ALA A 295 8.71 0.83 -34.01
CA ALA A 295 8.17 1.94 -34.79
C ALA A 295 9.12 2.33 -35.94
N GLN A 296 8.54 2.86 -37.03
CA GLN A 296 9.31 3.19 -38.25
C GLN A 296 10.49 4.13 -37.99
N PHE A 297 10.34 5.12 -37.10
CA PHE A 297 11.45 6.03 -36.78
C PHE A 297 12.60 5.33 -36.06
N ILE A 298 12.34 4.26 -35.29
CA ILE A 298 13.35 3.46 -34.58
C ILE A 298 14.17 2.65 -35.59
N VAL A 299 13.52 2.12 -36.64
CA VAL A 299 14.17 1.34 -37.72
C VAL A 299 15.30 2.13 -38.39
N HIS A 300 15.17 3.46 -38.47
CA HIS A 300 16.19 4.34 -39.06
C HIS A 300 17.29 4.76 -38.09
N THR A 301 17.27 4.28 -36.84
CA THR A 301 18.33 4.54 -35.86
C THR A 301 19.43 3.49 -35.92
N ARG A 302 20.57 3.79 -35.27
CA ARG A 302 21.64 2.82 -35.10
C ARG A 302 21.26 1.80 -34.02
N PHE A 303 21.26 0.52 -34.38
CA PHE A 303 21.18 -0.58 -33.45
C PHE A 303 22.56 -1.12 -33.09
N VAL A 304 22.72 -1.55 -31.85
CA VAL A 304 23.87 -2.33 -31.39
C VAL A 304 23.39 -3.46 -30.49
N CYS A 305 24.05 -4.60 -30.57
CA CYS A 305 23.87 -5.69 -29.62
C CYS A 305 24.94 -5.60 -28.55
N GLN A 306 24.52 -5.63 -27.29
CA GLN A 306 25.38 -5.57 -26.12
C GLN A 306 25.34 -6.93 -25.40
N PHE A 307 26.52 -7.46 -25.13
CA PHE A 307 26.74 -8.71 -24.42
C PHE A 307 27.54 -8.42 -23.16
N ASN A 308 27.09 -8.93 -22.01
CA ASN A 308 27.86 -8.89 -20.77
C ASN A 308 28.25 -10.30 -20.35
N ILE A 309 29.54 -10.60 -20.42
CA ILE A 309 30.12 -11.90 -20.09
C ILE A 309 31.08 -11.69 -18.93
N GLU A 310 30.78 -12.24 -17.75
CA GLU A 310 31.59 -12.10 -16.54
C GLU A 310 31.89 -10.64 -16.14
N GLY A 311 30.95 -9.71 -16.41
CA GLY A 311 31.13 -8.28 -16.14
C GLY A 311 31.84 -7.52 -17.27
N ARG A 312 32.36 -8.20 -18.29
CA ARG A 312 32.94 -7.58 -19.47
C ARG A 312 31.84 -7.30 -20.49
N VAL A 313 31.58 -6.02 -20.72
CA VAL A 313 30.59 -5.55 -21.69
C VAL A 313 31.24 -5.36 -23.06
N SER A 314 30.70 -6.04 -24.07
CA SER A 314 31.09 -5.93 -25.48
C SER A 314 29.89 -5.46 -26.30
N THR A 315 30.12 -4.58 -27.27
CA THR A 315 29.07 -4.07 -28.17
C THR A 315 29.45 -4.29 -29.62
N VAL A 316 28.52 -4.80 -30.41
CA VAL A 316 28.66 -5.00 -31.86
C VAL A 316 27.55 -4.27 -32.61
N PRO A 317 27.79 -3.76 -33.82
CA PRO A 317 26.73 -3.19 -34.64
C PRO A 317 25.65 -4.23 -34.95
N ALA A 318 24.43 -3.74 -35.18
CA ALA A 318 23.31 -4.59 -35.58
C ALA A 318 22.44 -3.87 -36.61
N ASN A 319 21.75 -4.66 -37.43
CA ASN A 319 20.79 -4.17 -38.41
C ASN A 319 19.43 -4.82 -38.20
N VAL A 320 18.37 -4.06 -38.39
CA VAL A 320 17.00 -4.59 -38.38
C VAL A 320 16.56 -4.87 -39.81
N ILE A 321 16.06 -6.08 -40.07
CA ILE A 321 15.49 -6.47 -41.37
C ILE A 321 14.14 -7.14 -41.09
N SER A 322 13.06 -6.53 -41.58
CA SER A 322 11.69 -6.94 -41.26
C SER A 322 11.43 -6.93 -39.74
N ASP A 323 11.21 -8.10 -39.13
CA ASP A 323 10.93 -8.31 -37.71
C ASP A 323 12.14 -8.86 -36.93
N THR A 324 13.33 -8.86 -37.52
CA THR A 324 14.50 -9.54 -36.96
C THR A 324 15.71 -8.60 -36.88
N ILE A 325 16.33 -8.53 -35.70
CA ILE A 325 17.61 -7.87 -35.46
C ILE A 325 18.73 -8.87 -35.74
N TYR A 326 19.71 -8.46 -36.54
CA TYR A 326 20.90 -9.22 -36.87
C TYR A 326 22.12 -8.52 -36.29
N CYS A 327 22.72 -9.12 -35.26
CA CYS A 327 23.97 -8.66 -34.67
C CYS A 327 25.16 -9.11 -35.52
N ASP A 328 26.18 -8.26 -35.63
CA ASP A 328 27.46 -8.63 -36.24
C ASP A 328 28.20 -9.71 -35.41
N ASP A 329 29.28 -10.25 -35.98
CA ASP A 329 30.06 -11.31 -35.35
C ASP A 329 30.66 -10.87 -34.00
N MET A 330 30.34 -11.65 -32.95
CA MET A 330 30.87 -11.48 -31.60
C MET A 330 31.62 -12.75 -31.18
N GLU A 331 32.77 -12.60 -30.52
CA GLU A 331 33.55 -13.71 -29.96
C GLU A 331 33.14 -13.97 -28.52
N PHE A 332 32.59 -15.14 -28.25
CA PHE A 332 32.10 -15.52 -26.94
C PHE A 332 33.17 -16.29 -26.19
N SER A 333 33.83 -15.64 -25.23
CA SER A 333 34.89 -16.26 -24.41
C SER A 333 34.72 -15.87 -22.95
N TYR A 334 34.92 -16.82 -22.05
CA TYR A 334 34.87 -16.60 -20.60
C TYR A 334 35.99 -17.37 -19.88
N ALA A 335 36.40 -16.89 -18.72
CA ALA A 335 37.55 -17.39 -17.97
C ALA A 335 37.19 -18.30 -16.79
N SER A 336 35.92 -18.29 -16.34
CA SER A 336 35.43 -19.19 -15.30
C SER A 336 35.69 -20.66 -15.64
N ARG A 337 35.96 -21.45 -14.59
CA ARG A 337 36.12 -22.91 -14.68
C ARG A 337 34.78 -23.64 -14.75
N GLN A 338 33.66 -22.92 -14.69
CA GLN A 338 32.33 -23.51 -14.83
C GLN A 338 32.13 -24.04 -16.25
N PRO A 339 31.37 -25.13 -16.42
CA PRO A 339 31.14 -25.74 -17.75
C PRO A 339 30.28 -24.87 -18.66
N ASN A 340 29.47 -23.99 -18.08
CA ASN A 340 28.63 -23.02 -18.78
C ASN A 340 28.48 -21.76 -17.91
N ILE A 341 28.19 -20.64 -18.56
CA ILE A 341 27.80 -19.39 -17.91
C ILE A 341 26.67 -18.75 -18.72
N THR A 342 25.82 -17.98 -18.04
CA THR A 342 24.80 -17.16 -18.69
C THR A 342 25.34 -15.76 -18.90
N ALA A 343 25.37 -15.31 -20.16
CA ALA A 343 25.65 -13.93 -20.50
C ALA A 343 24.35 -13.12 -20.47
N THR A 344 24.42 -11.82 -20.16
CA THR A 344 23.25 -10.95 -20.39
C THR A 344 23.33 -10.34 -21.78
N PHE A 345 22.17 -10.24 -22.43
CA PHE A 345 22.01 -9.75 -23.79
C PHE A 345 21.02 -8.59 -23.82
N ALA A 346 21.37 -7.54 -24.56
CA ALA A 346 20.50 -6.40 -24.81
C ALA A 346 20.65 -5.88 -26.25
N VAL A 347 19.55 -5.47 -26.86
CA VAL A 347 19.54 -4.72 -28.12
C VAL A 347 19.31 -3.26 -27.80
N ILE A 348 20.24 -2.39 -28.17
CA ILE A 348 20.20 -0.95 -27.87
C ILE A 348 19.99 -0.19 -29.18
N TRP A 349 19.04 0.75 -29.18
CA TRP A 349 18.75 1.64 -30.30
C TRP A 349 18.94 3.10 -29.89
N GLY A 350 19.11 3.99 -30.87
CA GLY A 350 19.26 5.44 -30.60
C GLY A 350 20.47 5.79 -29.70
N GLY A 351 21.45 4.90 -29.59
CA GLY A 351 22.68 5.07 -28.81
C GLY A 351 22.61 4.66 -27.33
N SER A 352 21.43 4.66 -26.70
CA SER A 352 21.31 4.41 -25.26
C SER A 352 20.02 3.72 -24.79
N LYS A 353 19.09 3.43 -25.70
CA LYS A 353 17.75 2.95 -25.34
C LYS A 353 17.67 1.43 -25.56
N PRO A 354 17.73 0.59 -24.50
CA PRO A 354 17.52 -0.84 -24.66
C PRO A 354 16.08 -1.15 -25.10
N LEU A 355 15.90 -2.17 -25.94
CA LEU A 355 14.61 -2.82 -26.12
C LEU A 355 14.28 -3.64 -24.88
N ASP A 356 12.99 -3.76 -24.58
CA ASP A 356 12.55 -4.63 -23.49
C ASP A 356 12.87 -6.09 -23.80
N ASN A 357 13.29 -6.86 -22.81
CA ASN A 357 13.56 -8.30 -22.93
C ASN A 357 12.71 -9.09 -21.90
N PRO A 358 11.37 -9.09 -22.05
CA PRO A 358 10.48 -9.70 -21.04
C PRO A 358 10.64 -11.21 -20.94
N ASP A 359 11.01 -11.88 -22.04
CA ASP A 359 11.23 -13.33 -22.08
C ASP A 359 12.65 -13.71 -21.62
N ASN A 360 13.46 -12.74 -21.21
CA ASN A 360 14.83 -12.92 -20.74
C ASN A 360 15.69 -13.74 -21.73
N VAL A 361 15.68 -13.35 -23.00
CA VAL A 361 16.54 -13.93 -24.04
C VAL A 361 18.02 -13.72 -23.66
N HIS A 362 18.81 -14.79 -23.66
CA HIS A 362 20.19 -14.78 -23.16
C HIS A 362 21.14 -15.72 -23.91
#